data_AF-A0A139CNX8-F1
#
_entry.id   AF-A0A139CNX8-F1
#
_cell.length_a   1.000
_cell.length_b   1.000
_cell.length_c   1.000
_cell.angle_alpha   90.00
_cell.angle_beta   90.00
_cell.angle_gamma   90.00
#
_symmetry.space_group_name_H-M   'P 1'
#
loop_
_entity.id
_entity.type
_entity.pdbx_description
1 polymer ?
#
loop_
_entity_poly.entity_id
_entity_poly.type
_entity_poly.pdbx_seq_one_letter_code
_entity_poly.pdbx_strand_id
1 'polypeptide(L)'
;MKVVDFHTHIFPEGIASRAVEQLENHYQLQIKNNGTFDNFMNKFKEAELYKAVVHAAAVVPRQVPTVNDWLLKIKDENLVNFGTIHPEYEDIEGELTRLKEAGVGGLKL
;
A
#
# COMPACT_ATOMS: atom_id res chain seq x y z
N MET A 1 0.57 22.36 -11.53
CA MET A 1 1.86 21.65 -11.31
C MET A 1 1.54 20.16 -11.16
N LYS A 2 2.37 19.24 -11.67
CA LYS A 2 2.13 17.79 -11.44
C LYS A 2 2.88 17.36 -10.18
N VAL A 3 2.15 16.99 -9.13
CA VAL A 3 2.72 16.51 -7.85
C VAL A 3 2.52 15.00 -7.74
N VAL A 4 3.58 14.29 -7.37
CA VAL A 4 3.53 12.84 -7.12
C VAL A 4 3.78 12.57 -5.66
N ASP A 5 2.84 11.92 -4.98
CA ASP A 5 3.09 11.36 -3.65
C ASP A 5 3.80 10.02 -3.81
N PHE A 6 5.09 9.97 -3.48
CA PHE A 6 5.90 8.78 -3.72
C PHE A 6 5.78 7.73 -2.60
N HIS A 7 5.12 8.04 -1.49
CA HIS A 7 5.03 7.11 -0.36
C HIS A 7 3.72 7.29 0.38
N THR A 8 2.70 6.55 -0.04
CA THR A 8 1.42 6.44 0.70
C THR A 8 1.13 5.00 1.09
N HIS A 9 0.30 4.85 2.12
CA HIS A 9 -0.22 3.58 2.61
C HIS A 9 -1.74 3.64 2.55
N ILE A 10 -2.33 2.59 1.98
CA ILE A 10 -3.76 2.33 2.03
C ILE A 10 -3.89 0.97 2.72
N PHE A 11 -4.90 0.80 3.55
CA PHE A 11 -5.14 -0.44 4.29
C PHE A 11 -6.44 -1.11 3.84
N PRO A 12 -6.50 -2.46 3.84
CA PRO A 12 -7.77 -3.18 3.78
C PRO A 12 -8.72 -2.68 4.87
N GLU A 13 -10.01 -2.56 4.53
CA GLU A 13 -11.02 -1.97 5.41
C GLU A 13 -11.08 -2.62 6.80
N GLY A 14 -10.96 -3.95 6.86
CA GLY A 14 -10.97 -4.71 8.12
C GLY A 14 -9.76 -4.47 9.04
N ILE A 15 -8.70 -3.82 8.58
CA ILE A 15 -7.51 -3.51 9.40
C ILE A 15 -7.18 -2.01 9.47
N ALA A 16 -7.87 -1.16 8.70
CA ALA A 16 -7.53 0.25 8.55
C ALA A 16 -7.58 1.02 9.88
N SER A 17 -8.65 0.86 10.67
CA SER A 17 -8.79 1.53 11.97
C SER A 17 -7.68 1.15 12.95
N ARG A 18 -7.37 -0.14 13.05
CA ARG A 18 -6.29 -0.66 13.89
C ARG A 18 -4.92 -0.15 13.43
N ALA A 19 -4.68 -0.10 12.13
CA ALA A 19 -3.42 0.42 11.58
C ALA A 19 -3.25 1.91 11.93
N VAL A 20 -4.30 2.72 11.75
CA VAL A 20 -4.30 4.14 12.13
C VAL A 20 -4.04 4.30 13.64
N GLU A 21 -4.75 3.56 14.49
CA GLU A 21 -4.56 3.60 15.96
C GLU A 21 -3.12 3.24 16.35
N GLN A 22 -2.53 2.22 15.73
CA GLN A 22 -1.13 1.85 15.96
C GLN A 22 -0.16 2.97 15.57
N LEU A 23 -0.41 3.65 14.45
CA LEU A 23 0.41 4.77 13.99
C LEU A 23 0.27 6.00 14.90
N GLU A 24 -0.96 6.34 15.32
CA GLU A 24 -1.22 7.42 16.27
C GLU A 24 -0.47 7.18 17.59
N ASN A 25 -0.55 5.95 18.12
CA ASN A 25 0.15 5.56 19.33
C ASN A 25 1.68 5.54 19.15
N HIS A 26 2.18 5.13 17.99
CA HIS A 26 3.62 5.09 17.75
C HIS A 26 4.23 6.50 17.61
N TYR A 27 3.59 7.35 16.81
CA TYR A 27 4.09 8.69 16.50
C TYR A 27 3.58 9.77 17.45
N GLN A 28 2.72 9.43 18.41
CA GLN A 28 2.14 10.35 19.39
C GLN A 28 1.44 11.54 18.73
N LEU A 29 0.67 11.27 17.67
CA LEU A 29 -0.05 12.27 16.88
C LEU A 29 -1.46 11.80 16.53
N GLN A 30 -2.35 12.75 16.25
CA GLN A 30 -3.69 12.46 15.78
C GLN A 30 -3.74 12.44 14.24
N ILE A 31 -4.16 11.32 13.65
CA ILE A 31 -4.35 11.14 12.21
C ILE A 31 -5.83 11.39 11.90
N LYS A 32 -6.10 12.40 11.07
CA LYS A 32 -7.48 12.75 10.66
C LYS A 32 -8.06 11.85 9.56
N ASN A 33 -7.24 11.00 8.97
CA ASN A 33 -7.59 10.09 7.89
C ASN A 33 -7.83 8.68 8.45
N ASN A 34 -8.69 7.89 7.81
CA ASN A 34 -9.08 6.57 8.32
C ASN A 34 -8.31 5.41 7.68
N GLY A 35 -7.41 5.69 6.73
CA GLY A 35 -6.55 4.70 6.08
C GLY A 35 -7.21 3.86 4.98
N THR A 36 -8.48 4.10 4.63
CA THR A 36 -9.18 3.34 3.58
C THR A 36 -8.95 3.94 2.19
N PHE A 37 -9.19 3.13 1.15
CA PHE A 37 -9.07 3.55 -0.25
C PHE A 37 -9.94 4.76 -0.58
N ASP A 38 -11.22 4.75 -0.18
CA ASP A 38 -12.15 5.84 -0.49
C ASP A 38 -11.74 7.16 0.16
N ASN A 39 -11.30 7.11 1.43
CA ASN A 39 -10.81 8.30 2.11
C ASN A 39 -9.53 8.81 1.45
N PHE A 40 -8.61 7.91 1.10
CA PHE A 40 -7.39 8.26 0.38
C PHE A 40 -7.70 8.95 -0.96
N MET A 41 -8.59 8.39 -1.78
CA MET A 41 -8.93 8.96 -3.09
C MET A 41 -9.63 10.32 -2.99
N ASN A 42 -10.42 10.54 -1.93
CA ASN A 42 -10.97 11.87 -1.65
C ASN A 42 -9.85 12.88 -1.33
N LYS A 43 -8.89 12.51 -0.48
CA LYS A 43 -7.74 13.36 -0.15
C LYS A 43 -6.79 13.57 -1.32
N PHE A 44 -6.58 12.56 -2.15
CA PHE A 44 -5.82 12.63 -3.38
C PHE A 44 -6.37 13.74 -4.30
N LYS A 45 -7.69 13.79 -4.47
CA LYS A 45 -8.38 14.81 -5.29
C LYS A 45 -8.32 16.20 -4.65
N GLU A 46 -8.60 16.29 -3.34
CA GLU A 46 -8.53 17.56 -2.59
C GLU A 46 -7.12 18.19 -2.67
N ALA A 47 -6.08 17.36 -2.67
CA ALA A 47 -4.68 17.80 -2.76
C ALA A 47 -4.18 18.01 -4.20
N GLU A 48 -5.04 17.83 -5.21
CA GLU A 48 -4.70 17.98 -6.64
C GLU A 48 -3.46 17.16 -7.07
N LEU A 49 -3.32 15.95 -6.51
CA LEU A 49 -2.21 15.06 -6.85
C LEU A 49 -2.34 14.53 -8.27
N TYR A 50 -1.19 14.38 -8.95
CA TYR A 50 -1.12 13.78 -10.29
C TYR A 50 -1.02 12.26 -10.22
N LYS A 51 -0.21 11.74 -9.29
CA LYS A 51 -0.02 10.29 -9.06
C LYS A 51 0.28 10.03 -7.59
N ALA A 52 0.07 8.80 -7.15
CA ALA A 52 0.57 8.32 -5.87
C ALA A 52 1.15 6.90 -5.99
N VAL A 53 2.16 6.60 -5.18
CA VAL A 53 2.75 5.27 -5.08
C VAL A 53 2.28 4.61 -3.79
N VAL A 54 1.46 3.57 -3.93
CA VAL A 54 0.89 2.81 -2.81
C VAL A 54 1.84 1.70 -2.44
N HIS A 55 2.37 1.76 -1.21
CA HIS A 55 3.26 0.73 -0.68
C HIS A 55 2.49 -0.26 0.17
N ALA A 56 2.76 -1.54 -0.02
CA ALA A 56 2.35 -2.59 0.91
C ALA A 56 3.56 -3.10 1.70
N ALA A 57 3.33 -3.69 2.88
CA ALA A 57 4.38 -4.27 3.70
C ALA A 57 3.89 -5.57 4.37
N ALA A 58 4.57 -6.68 4.09
CA ALA A 58 4.36 -7.94 4.79
C ALA A 58 5.29 -8.00 5.99
N VAL A 59 4.75 -7.93 7.21
CA VAL A 59 5.56 -7.95 8.44
C VAL A 59 5.99 -9.35 8.85
N VAL A 60 5.42 -10.39 8.24
CA VAL A 60 5.79 -11.80 8.43
C VAL A 60 5.69 -12.57 7.10
N PRO A 61 6.43 -13.68 6.91
CA PRO A 61 6.46 -14.43 5.64
C PRO A 61 5.09 -14.82 5.09
N ARG A 62 4.22 -15.36 5.95
CA ARG A 62 2.89 -15.83 5.58
C ARG A 62 1.96 -14.74 5.04
N GLN A 63 2.30 -13.47 5.22
CA GLN A 63 1.51 -12.34 4.73
C GLN A 63 1.85 -11.94 3.29
N VAL A 64 3.00 -12.36 2.75
CA VAL A 64 3.44 -11.95 1.41
C VAL A 64 2.33 -12.16 0.35
N PRO A 65 1.71 -13.34 0.22
CA PRO A 65 0.70 -13.56 -0.81
C PRO A 65 -0.55 -12.71 -0.57
N THR A 66 -1.05 -12.68 0.66
CA THR A 66 -2.33 -12.01 0.97
C THR A 66 -2.25 -10.49 0.90
N VAL A 67 -1.10 -9.92 1.27
CA VAL A 67 -0.83 -8.48 1.16
C VAL A 67 -0.73 -8.08 -0.31
N ASN A 68 0.02 -8.84 -1.12
CA ASN A 68 0.14 -8.56 -2.54
C ASN A 68 -1.18 -8.81 -3.29
N ASP A 69 -1.94 -9.85 -2.95
CA ASP A 69 -3.26 -10.11 -3.53
C ASP A 69 -4.25 -8.97 -3.26
N TRP A 70 -4.17 -8.37 -2.08
CA TRP A 70 -4.97 -7.19 -1.77
C TRP A 70 -4.50 -5.98 -2.57
N LEU A 71 -3.18 -5.73 -2.64
CA LEU A 71 -2.62 -4.61 -3.39
C LEU A 71 -2.98 -4.69 -4.88
N LEU A 72 -2.96 -5.88 -5.49
CA LEU A 72 -3.32 -6.10 -6.89
C LEU A 72 -4.81 -5.84 -7.19
N LYS A 73 -5.67 -5.75 -6.18
CA LYS A 73 -7.08 -5.35 -6.35
C LYS A 73 -7.23 -3.84 -6.52
N ILE A 74 -6.22 -3.06 -6.14
CA ILE A 74 -6.22 -1.60 -6.34
C ILE A 74 -5.97 -1.32 -7.83
N LYS A 75 -7.04 -1.06 -8.56
CA LYS A 75 -7.02 -0.72 -9.98
C LYS A 75 -7.46 0.73 -10.17
N ASP A 76 -6.49 1.63 -10.16
CA ASP A 76 -6.70 3.05 -10.46
C ASP A 76 -5.53 3.55 -11.29
N GLU A 77 -5.81 4.22 -12.40
CA GLU A 77 -4.76 4.70 -13.30
C GLU A 77 -3.84 5.72 -12.64
N ASN A 78 -4.30 6.43 -11.60
CA ASN A 78 -3.51 7.43 -10.89
C ASN A 78 -2.57 6.83 -9.84
N LEU A 79 -2.70 5.54 -9.56
CA LEU A 79 -1.94 4.85 -8.53
C LEU A 79 -0.92 3.89 -9.14
N VAL A 80 0.27 3.88 -8.55
CA VAL A 80 1.32 2.90 -8.85
C VAL A 80 1.49 2.03 -7.61
N ASN A 81 1.27 0.73 -7.76
CA ASN A 81 1.37 -0.20 -6.65
C ASN A 81 2.80 -0.71 -6.49
N PHE A 82 3.32 -0.67 -5.26
CA PHE A 82 4.57 -1.28 -4.85
C PHE A 82 4.27 -2.49 -3.95
N GLY A 83 4.55 -3.68 -4.49
CA GLY A 83 4.39 -4.95 -3.77
C GLY A 83 5.41 -5.10 -2.65
N THR A 84 5.38 -6.24 -1.99
CA THR A 84 6.30 -6.53 -0.88
C THR A 84 6.76 -7.98 -0.90
N ILE A 85 7.96 -8.23 -0.39
CA ILE A 85 8.51 -9.55 -0.15
C ILE A 85 9.14 -9.53 1.24
N HIS A 86 8.82 -10.52 2.07
CA HIS A 86 9.53 -10.75 3.32
C HIS A 86 10.77 -11.62 3.04
N PRO A 87 11.95 -11.33 3.62
CA PRO A 87 13.19 -12.08 3.34
C PRO A 87 13.13 -13.58 3.64
N GLU A 88 12.29 -13.98 4.59
CA GLU A 88 12.06 -15.39 4.96
C GLU A 88 10.86 -16.03 4.25
N TYR A 89 10.28 -15.40 3.21
CA TYR A 89 9.26 -16.04 2.38
C TYR A 89 9.90 -17.15 1.53
N GLU A 90 9.26 -18.32 1.44
CA GLU A 90 9.88 -19.51 0.82
C GLU A 90 10.02 -19.39 -0.70
N ASP A 91 9.02 -18.82 -1.39
CA ASP A 91 8.97 -18.72 -2.86
C ASP A 91 9.14 -17.28 -3.35
N ILE A 92 10.30 -16.68 -3.04
CA ILE A 92 10.60 -15.29 -3.45
C ILE A 92 10.54 -15.15 -4.98
N GLU A 93 11.16 -16.06 -5.74
CA GLU A 93 11.22 -15.96 -7.19
C GLU A 93 9.83 -16.10 -7.85
N GLY A 94 9.00 -17.01 -7.36
CA GLY A 94 7.62 -17.17 -7.84
C GLY A 94 6.79 -15.93 -7.59
N GLU A 95 6.88 -15.34 -6.40
CA GLU A 95 6.13 -14.12 -6.09
C GLU A 95 6.64 -12.90 -6.88
N LEU A 96 7.96 -12.76 -7.05
CA LEU A 96 8.53 -11.70 -7.90
C LEU A 96 8.07 -11.83 -9.36
N THR A 97 8.00 -13.06 -9.87
CA THR A 97 7.49 -13.35 -11.22
C THR A 97 6.03 -12.94 -11.33
N ARG A 98 5.19 -13.35 -10.36
CA ARG A 98 3.77 -13.00 -10.31
C ARG A 98 3.53 -11.49 -10.26
N LEU A 99 4.26 -10.76 -9.42
CA LEU A 99 4.14 -9.30 -9.31
C LEU A 99 4.55 -8.60 -10.60
N LYS A 100 5.61 -9.07 -11.25
CA LYS A 100 6.06 -8.54 -12.54
C LYS A 100 5.01 -8.77 -13.63
N GLU A 101 4.46 -9.97 -13.73
CA GLU A 101 3.41 -10.31 -14.69
C GLU A 101 2.11 -9.51 -14.45
N ALA A 102 1.79 -9.21 -13.19
CA ALA A 102 0.67 -8.37 -12.81
C ALA A 102 0.89 -6.86 -13.04
N GLY A 103 2.08 -6.46 -13.50
CA GLY A 103 2.40 -5.06 -13.81
C GLY A 103 2.67 -4.18 -12.59
N VAL A 104 3.09 -4.78 -11.47
CA VAL A 104 3.46 -4.03 -10.26
C VAL A 104 4.69 -3.14 -10.55
N GLY A 105 4.63 -1.89 -10.10
CA GLY A 105 5.62 -0.86 -10.47
C GLY A 105 6.91 -0.87 -9.65
N GLY A 106 6.96 -1.64 -8.56
CA GLY A 106 8.12 -1.73 -7.68
C GLY A 106 7.87 -2.58 -6.44
N LEU A 107 8.84 -2.58 -5.53
CA LEU A 107 8.79 -3.32 -4.27
C LEU A 107 9.14 -2.43 -3.07
N LYS A 108 8.51 -2.73 -1.94
CA LYS A 108 8.85 -2.24 -0.61
C LYS A 108 9.34 -3.42 0.24
N LEU A 109 10.58 -3.30 0.73
CA LEU A 109 11.30 -4.29 1.54
C LEU A 109 11.63 -3.68 2.91
#